data_AF-A0A3C0I9N6-F1
#
_entry.id   AF-A0A3C0I9N6-F1
#
_cell.length_a   1.000
_cell.length_b   1.000
_cell.length_c   1.000
_cell.angle_alpha   90.00
_cell.angle_beta   90.00
_cell.angle_gamma   90.00
#
_symmetry.space_group_name_H-M   'P 1'
#
loop_
_entity.id
_entity.type
_entity.pdbx_description
1 polymer ?
#
loop_
_entity_poly.entity_id
_entity_poly.type
_entity_poly.pdbx_seq_one_letter_code
_entity_poly.pdbx_strand_id
1 'polypeptide(L)'
;MEFPPFPIRLQTIFKPLLGLWLLGLGACSNRDLNWAPKLYTPLAKSTLSIQNIPGLQNQVFASSSGNFNLAGGGVLGFTGTVPFVVPFSGASTTPATFNIGNNYVSSFALDTLVFSGRLTNPLPITLNRGMRIVIRNVGQATPAIVHTTNRDIPANGTYTFSETALNVNLNDNLSLAIEDIGSPGSATPVTFNPGTPLSVSYQFRFAIGSITFLPNRSIPMQIDDSFRFNFQNAQEITGDILLNKESNFPLSLQVQVLFLTGGSIVGAVPPTGIAIAAGTPASPTFGQTRVSASDLLNQLKTADGIRVLAVFTTPATPATINKNSALRVQLTADAQVKLNNQ
;
A
#
# COMPACT_ATOMS: atom_id res chain seq x y z
N MET A 1 -26.40 -8.18 -16.68
CA MET A 1 -27.36 -8.00 -15.59
C MET A 1 -26.58 -7.40 -14.43
N GLU A 2 -27.07 -6.26 -13.93
CA GLU A 2 -26.31 -5.16 -13.33
C GLU A 2 -25.54 -5.53 -12.05
N PHE A 3 -24.27 -5.14 -12.00
CA PHE A 3 -23.53 -4.99 -10.75
C PHE A 3 -23.74 -3.57 -10.21
N PRO A 4 -23.93 -3.40 -8.89
CA PRO A 4 -24.12 -2.08 -8.30
C PRO A 4 -22.83 -1.26 -8.35
N PRO A 5 -22.92 0.08 -8.49
CA PRO A 5 -21.76 0.95 -8.41
C PRO A 5 -21.27 1.06 -6.96
N PHE A 6 -19.95 0.98 -6.80
CA PHE A 6 -19.22 1.29 -5.58
C PHE A 6 -19.61 2.67 -5.02
N PRO A 7 -19.78 2.83 -3.70
CA PRO A 7 -20.03 4.13 -3.13
C PRO A 7 -18.77 4.99 -3.22
N ILE A 8 -18.98 6.11 -3.89
CA ILE A 8 -18.21 7.35 -3.94
C ILE A 8 -17.54 7.63 -2.59
N ARG A 9 -16.21 7.81 -2.61
CA ARG A 9 -15.50 8.48 -1.51
C ARG A 9 -16.11 9.87 -1.34
N LEU A 10 -16.85 10.09 -0.26
CA LEU A 10 -17.15 11.45 0.20
C LEU A 10 -15.83 12.09 0.63
N GLN A 11 -15.20 12.80 -0.29
CA GLN A 11 -14.32 13.90 0.03
C GLN A 11 -15.23 15.02 0.56
N THR A 12 -15.39 15.08 1.89
CA THR A 12 -16.01 16.23 2.54
C THR A 12 -15.02 17.41 2.45
N ILE A 13 -15.03 18.10 1.31
CA ILE A 13 -14.41 19.41 1.14
C ILE A 13 -15.24 20.38 1.97
N PHE A 14 -14.79 20.67 3.19
CA PHE A 14 -15.31 21.83 3.93
C PHE A 14 -14.79 23.08 3.24
N LYS A 15 -15.63 23.71 2.41
CA LYS A 15 -15.48 25.12 2.06
C LYS A 15 -15.84 25.93 3.32
N PRO A 16 -14.96 26.77 3.88
CA PRO A 16 -15.40 27.77 4.85
C PRO A 16 -16.23 28.80 4.05
N LEU A 17 -17.54 28.59 4.02
CA LEU A 17 -18.49 29.54 3.47
C LEU A 17 -18.57 30.73 4.41
N LEU A 18 -18.40 31.91 3.81
CA LEU A 18 -18.54 33.23 4.40
C LEU A 18 -19.72 33.31 5.38
N GLY A 19 -19.40 33.67 6.62
CA GLY A 19 -20.36 34.13 7.62
C GLY A 19 -19.87 35.41 8.27
N LEU A 20 -19.47 36.39 7.45
CA LEU A 20 -19.14 37.75 7.90
C LEU A 20 -20.19 38.71 7.33
N TRP A 21 -21.36 38.77 7.97
CA TRP A 21 -22.34 39.83 7.74
C TRP A 21 -22.91 40.28 9.09
N LEU A 22 -23.00 41.61 9.24
CA LEU A 22 -23.65 42.39 10.29
C LEU A 22 -22.85 42.69 11.57
N LEU A 23 -22.01 43.73 11.50
CA LEU A 23 -22.03 44.80 12.52
C LEU A 23 -21.99 46.16 11.79
N GLY A 24 -22.93 47.03 12.19
CA GLY A 24 -23.41 48.15 11.39
C GLY A 24 -22.42 49.30 11.17
N LEU A 25 -22.57 49.92 10.00
CA LEU A 25 -22.05 51.24 9.67
C LEU A 25 -22.86 52.31 10.41
N GLY A 26 -22.49 52.57 11.66
CA GLY A 26 -22.58 53.92 12.22
C GLY A 26 -21.33 54.69 11.82
N ALA A 27 -21.50 55.84 11.18
CA ALA A 27 -20.41 56.68 10.71
C ALA A 27 -19.40 57.00 11.82
N CYS A 28 -18.13 56.71 11.56
CA CYS A 28 -16.98 57.38 12.15
C CYS A 28 -15.91 57.54 11.08
N SER A 29 -15.75 58.79 10.67
CA SER A 29 -14.64 59.31 9.88
C SER A 29 -13.28 58.98 10.51
N ASN A 30 -12.28 58.73 9.66
CA ASN A 30 -10.86 58.53 10.00
C ASN A 30 -10.56 57.56 11.16
N ARG A 31 -10.74 56.26 10.93
CA ARG A 31 -10.21 55.24 11.84
C ARG A 31 -9.25 54.33 11.11
N ASP A 32 -7.99 54.35 11.53
CA ASP A 32 -7.10 53.20 11.49
C ASP A 32 -7.83 52.03 12.15
N LEU A 33 -8.59 51.28 11.35
CA LEU A 33 -9.31 50.11 11.81
C LEU A 33 -8.28 48.99 11.95
N ASN A 34 -7.51 49.01 13.05
CA ASN A 34 -6.60 47.93 13.43
C ASN A 34 -7.42 46.71 13.85
N TRP A 35 -8.08 46.07 12.88
CA TRP A 35 -8.87 44.87 13.09
C TRP A 35 -7.97 43.64 12.99
N ALA A 36 -7.80 42.94 14.12
CA ALA A 36 -6.99 41.73 14.24
C ALA A 36 -7.84 40.57 14.76
N PRO A 37 -8.76 40.01 13.95
CA PRO A 37 -9.57 38.85 14.37
C PRO A 37 -8.69 37.67 14.77
N LYS A 38 -9.05 37.05 15.90
CA LYS A 38 -8.49 35.77 16.32
C LYS A 38 -9.21 34.64 15.61
N LEU A 39 -8.45 33.74 15.00
CA LEU A 39 -8.91 32.60 14.22
C LEU A 39 -8.40 31.31 14.85
N TYR A 40 -9.32 30.39 15.08
CA TYR A 40 -9.02 29.02 15.46
C TYR A 40 -9.56 28.09 14.39
N THR A 41 -8.72 27.72 13.41
CA THR A 41 -9.17 27.03 12.19
C THR A 41 -8.33 25.79 11.88
N PRO A 42 -8.95 24.64 11.56
CA PRO A 42 -8.22 23.46 11.10
C PRO A 42 -7.53 23.77 9.76
N LEU A 43 -6.23 23.51 9.70
CA LEU A 43 -5.38 23.74 8.54
C LEU A 43 -5.30 22.49 7.67
N ALA A 44 -5.07 21.35 8.29
CA ALA A 44 -4.92 20.07 7.62
C ALA A 44 -5.30 18.94 8.56
N LYS A 45 -5.79 17.83 8.00
CA LYS A 45 -6.04 16.59 8.73
C LYS A 45 -5.56 15.43 7.88
N SER A 46 -4.72 14.58 8.45
CA SER A 46 -4.15 13.43 7.75
C SER A 46 -4.24 12.20 8.64
N THR A 47 -4.35 11.05 8.00
CA THR A 47 -4.30 9.74 8.67
C THR A 47 -3.24 8.90 7.98
N LEU A 48 -2.23 8.49 8.74
CA LEU A 48 -1.23 7.53 8.31
C LEU A 48 -1.59 6.16 8.87
N SER A 49 -1.41 5.14 8.06
CA SER A 49 -1.62 3.73 8.37
C SER A 49 -0.50 2.90 7.75
N ILE A 50 -0.48 1.59 8.00
CA ILE A 50 0.48 0.68 7.37
C ILE A 50 0.45 0.72 5.83
N GLN A 51 -0.67 1.13 5.23
CA GLN A 51 -0.78 1.29 3.77
C GLN A 51 0.01 2.50 3.25
N ASN A 52 0.38 3.44 4.12
CA ASN A 52 1.17 4.63 3.77
C ASN A 52 2.68 4.36 3.80
N ILE A 53 3.13 3.13 4.07
CA ILE A 53 4.54 2.74 3.95
C ILE A 53 4.91 2.64 2.46
N PRO A 54 5.96 3.33 1.99
CA PRO A 54 6.43 3.21 0.62
C PRO A 54 6.67 1.76 0.21
N GLY A 55 6.28 1.41 -1.03
CA GLY A 55 6.30 0.03 -1.51
C GLY A 55 5.05 -0.77 -1.17
N LEU A 56 4.36 -0.50 -0.04
CA LEU A 56 3.09 -1.16 0.33
C LEU A 56 1.83 -0.48 -0.22
N GLN A 57 1.99 0.69 -0.81
CA GLN A 57 0.89 1.54 -1.31
C GLN A 57 0.18 0.96 -2.55
N ASN A 58 0.85 0.11 -3.32
CA ASN A 58 0.28 -0.55 -4.49
C ASN A 58 -0.09 -1.99 -4.14
N GLN A 59 -1.39 -2.25 -3.94
CA GLN A 59 -1.97 -3.57 -3.63
C GLN A 59 -1.78 -4.62 -4.75
N VAL A 60 -1.01 -4.31 -5.81
CA VAL A 60 -0.55 -5.23 -6.84
C VAL A 60 0.94 -5.46 -6.62
N PHE A 61 1.25 -6.44 -5.80
CA PHE A 61 2.61 -6.87 -5.60
C PHE A 61 2.93 -7.98 -6.59
N ALA A 62 3.99 -7.77 -7.37
CA ALA A 62 4.59 -8.74 -8.28
C ALA A 62 3.68 -9.21 -9.44
N SER A 63 3.85 -8.57 -10.60
CA SER A 63 3.78 -9.29 -11.86
C SER A 63 5.11 -10.03 -12.03
N SER A 64 5.09 -11.35 -11.93
CA SER A 64 6.26 -12.17 -12.22
C SER A 64 5.90 -13.20 -13.28
N SER A 65 6.84 -13.42 -14.18
CA SER A 65 6.79 -14.49 -15.17
C SER A 65 7.87 -15.48 -14.81
N GLY A 66 7.46 -16.68 -14.41
CA GLY A 66 8.37 -17.78 -14.15
C GLY A 66 8.41 -18.74 -15.33
N ASN A 67 9.62 -19.15 -15.70
CA ASN A 67 9.86 -20.30 -16.53
C ASN A 67 10.08 -21.50 -15.62
N PHE A 68 9.14 -22.43 -15.62
CA PHE A 68 9.14 -23.61 -14.78
C PHE A 68 9.64 -24.79 -15.60
N ASN A 69 10.86 -25.23 -15.30
CA ASN A 69 11.39 -26.48 -15.81
C ASN A 69 10.65 -27.62 -15.12
N LEU A 70 10.18 -28.57 -15.92
CA LEU A 70 9.57 -29.79 -15.41
C LEU A 70 10.66 -30.67 -14.78
N ALA A 71 10.43 -31.13 -13.55
CA ALA A 71 11.30 -32.03 -12.81
C ALA A 71 10.63 -33.40 -12.71
N GLY A 72 11.16 -34.38 -13.47
CA GLY A 72 10.63 -35.74 -13.48
C GLY A 72 9.35 -35.91 -14.32
N GLY A 73 9.10 -37.16 -14.74
CA GLY A 73 8.15 -37.53 -15.79
C GLY A 73 8.93 -37.99 -17.03
N GLY A 74 8.77 -39.27 -17.40
CA GLY A 74 9.70 -40.01 -18.28
C GLY A 74 9.89 -39.51 -19.73
N VAL A 75 9.37 -38.34 -20.10
CA VAL A 75 9.38 -37.80 -21.48
C VAL A 75 10.26 -36.53 -21.61
N LEU A 76 10.82 -36.03 -20.52
CA LEU A 76 11.34 -34.64 -20.47
C LEU A 76 12.84 -34.47 -20.80
N GLY A 77 13.50 -35.52 -21.28
CA GLY A 77 14.88 -35.46 -21.78
C GLY A 77 14.98 -35.63 -23.31
N PHE A 78 13.86 -35.79 -24.02
CA PHE A 78 13.88 -36.09 -25.44
C PHE A 78 14.05 -34.83 -26.29
N THR A 79 14.99 -34.90 -27.23
CA THR A 79 15.22 -33.90 -28.27
C THR A 79 14.78 -34.46 -29.61
N GLY A 80 13.95 -33.72 -30.35
CA GLY A 80 13.53 -34.12 -31.70
C GLY A 80 12.18 -34.83 -31.76
N THR A 81 11.91 -35.48 -32.90
CA THR A 81 10.64 -36.15 -33.16
C THR A 81 10.60 -37.53 -32.51
N VAL A 82 9.66 -37.72 -31.59
CA VAL A 82 9.31 -39.04 -31.05
C VAL A 82 8.05 -39.55 -31.73
N PRO A 83 7.99 -40.84 -32.11
CA PRO A 83 6.89 -41.40 -32.90
C PRO A 83 5.58 -41.48 -32.11
N PHE A 84 5.64 -41.58 -30.79
CA PHE A 84 4.52 -41.54 -29.86
C PHE A 84 5.01 -41.08 -28.48
N VAL A 85 4.07 -40.66 -27.63
CA VAL A 85 4.32 -40.29 -26.22
C VAL A 85 3.41 -41.13 -25.34
N VAL A 86 3.98 -41.84 -24.38
CA VAL A 86 3.21 -42.64 -23.41
C VAL A 86 2.51 -41.70 -22.41
N PRO A 87 1.26 -41.99 -22.00
CA PRO A 87 0.61 -41.26 -20.92
C PRO A 87 1.48 -41.19 -19.66
N PHE A 88 1.41 -40.07 -18.94
CA PHE A 88 2.11 -39.90 -17.66
C PHE A 88 1.27 -39.09 -16.67
N SER A 89 1.62 -39.19 -15.40
CA SER A 89 0.99 -38.45 -14.30
C SER A 89 1.98 -38.20 -13.15
N GLY A 90 1.63 -37.28 -12.26
CA GLY A 90 2.39 -37.02 -11.02
C GLY A 90 3.71 -36.28 -11.22
N ALA A 91 3.95 -35.69 -12.40
CA ALA A 91 5.12 -34.83 -12.62
C ALA A 91 4.93 -33.48 -11.92
N SER A 92 6.05 -32.83 -11.56
CA SER A 92 6.04 -31.52 -10.89
C SER A 92 7.14 -30.64 -11.45
N THR A 93 7.00 -29.34 -11.35
CA THR A 93 8.08 -28.40 -11.71
C THR A 93 9.02 -28.18 -10.55
N THR A 94 10.29 -27.84 -10.82
CA THR A 94 11.15 -27.27 -9.78
C THR A 94 10.51 -25.98 -9.24
N PRO A 95 10.36 -25.81 -7.92
CA PRO A 95 9.80 -24.59 -7.36
C PRO A 95 10.65 -23.35 -7.70
N ALA A 96 10.00 -22.28 -8.15
CA ALA A 96 10.66 -20.98 -8.36
C ALA A 96 10.40 -20.09 -7.14
N THR A 97 11.46 -19.58 -6.52
CA THR A 97 11.36 -18.69 -5.36
C THR A 97 11.30 -17.24 -5.78
N PHE A 98 10.51 -16.43 -5.09
CA PHE A 98 10.40 -15.00 -5.32
C PHE A 98 10.04 -14.29 -4.01
N ASN A 99 10.41 -13.01 -3.92
CA ASN A 99 10.06 -12.18 -2.77
C ASN A 99 8.86 -11.29 -3.08
N ILE A 100 8.01 -11.04 -2.08
CA ILE A 100 6.92 -10.06 -2.19
C ILE A 100 7.50 -8.65 -2.25
N GLY A 101 8.70 -8.41 -1.72
CA GLY A 101 9.53 -7.27 -2.12
C GLY A 101 9.52 -6.12 -1.13
N ASN A 102 9.60 -6.41 0.17
CA ASN A 102 9.81 -5.37 1.18
C ASN A 102 10.90 -5.77 2.19
N ASN A 103 12.04 -5.08 2.13
CA ASN A 103 13.23 -5.33 2.97
C ASN A 103 13.00 -5.21 4.49
N TYR A 104 11.85 -4.68 4.92
CA TYR A 104 11.51 -4.51 6.33
C TYR A 104 10.43 -5.49 6.81
N VAL A 105 9.80 -6.25 5.91
CA VAL A 105 8.69 -7.15 6.25
C VAL A 105 9.21 -8.57 6.44
N SER A 106 8.78 -9.21 7.52
CA SER A 106 9.00 -10.64 7.74
C SER A 106 7.85 -11.45 7.15
N SER A 107 6.61 -11.03 7.43
CA SER A 107 5.41 -11.72 6.97
C SER A 107 4.20 -10.79 6.92
N PHE A 108 3.20 -11.22 6.16
CA PHE A 108 1.90 -10.62 5.99
C PHE A 108 0.84 -11.61 6.47
N ALA A 109 -0.07 -11.15 7.32
CA ALA A 109 -1.36 -11.82 7.53
C ALA A 109 -2.39 -11.09 6.68
N LEU A 110 -2.94 -11.76 5.68
CA LEU A 110 -3.84 -11.21 4.69
C LEU A 110 -5.27 -11.64 4.99
N ASP A 111 -6.20 -10.69 5.03
CA ASP A 111 -7.62 -11.01 5.16
C ASP A 111 -8.14 -11.72 3.90
N THR A 112 -7.66 -11.25 2.74
CA THR A 112 -8.01 -11.78 1.42
C THR A 112 -6.85 -11.64 0.47
N LEU A 113 -6.64 -12.66 -0.35
CA LEU A 113 -5.63 -12.73 -1.38
C LEU A 113 -6.24 -13.32 -2.65
N VAL A 114 -6.13 -12.58 -3.74
CA VAL A 114 -6.51 -13.02 -5.08
C VAL A 114 -5.23 -13.27 -5.87
N PHE A 115 -5.02 -14.53 -6.22
CA PHE A 115 -3.94 -15.00 -7.09
C PHE A 115 -4.53 -15.28 -8.47
N SER A 116 -4.08 -14.57 -9.49
CA SER A 116 -4.57 -14.76 -10.84
C SER A 116 -3.43 -14.77 -11.84
N GLY A 117 -3.64 -15.45 -12.97
CA GLY A 117 -2.58 -15.61 -13.94
C GLY A 117 -2.97 -16.40 -15.17
N ARG A 118 -1.93 -16.72 -15.95
CA ARG A 118 -1.99 -17.50 -17.18
C ARG A 118 -0.85 -18.50 -17.18
N LEU A 119 -1.20 -19.77 -17.30
CA LEU A 119 -0.30 -20.89 -17.58
C LEU A 119 -0.29 -21.15 -19.09
N THR A 120 0.89 -21.23 -19.68
CA THR A 120 1.08 -21.61 -21.08
C THR A 120 1.71 -22.99 -21.13
N ASN A 121 1.06 -23.92 -21.82
CA ASN A 121 1.59 -25.25 -22.12
C ASN A 121 2.42 -25.18 -23.41
N PRO A 122 3.76 -25.21 -23.34
CA PRO A 122 4.60 -25.19 -24.54
C PRO A 122 4.77 -26.59 -25.17
N LEU A 123 4.29 -27.64 -24.50
CA LEU A 123 4.52 -29.00 -24.95
C LEU A 123 3.65 -29.27 -26.19
N PRO A 124 4.15 -30.10 -27.13
CA PRO A 124 3.37 -30.52 -28.30
C PRO A 124 2.30 -31.56 -27.97
N ILE A 125 1.91 -31.69 -26.70
CA ILE A 125 0.92 -32.63 -26.18
C ILE A 125 -0.01 -31.91 -25.19
N THR A 126 -1.23 -32.41 -25.05
CA THR A 126 -2.21 -31.89 -24.09
C THR A 126 -1.79 -32.26 -22.66
N LEU A 127 -2.00 -31.32 -21.73
CA LEU A 127 -1.91 -31.57 -20.29
C LEU A 127 -3.30 -31.81 -19.71
N ASN A 128 -3.42 -32.82 -18.86
CA ASN A 128 -4.68 -33.17 -18.19
C ASN A 128 -5.12 -32.06 -17.22
N ARG A 129 -6.43 -31.92 -17.01
CA ARG A 129 -7.01 -31.23 -15.86
C ARG A 129 -6.56 -31.84 -14.54
N GLY A 130 -6.74 -31.12 -13.44
CA GLY A 130 -6.39 -31.56 -12.10
C GLY A 130 -4.98 -31.18 -11.67
N MET A 131 -4.16 -30.58 -12.54
CA MET A 131 -2.87 -29.99 -12.16
C MET A 131 -3.07 -28.89 -11.12
N ARG A 132 -2.15 -28.78 -10.19
CA ARG A 132 -2.22 -27.82 -9.08
C ARG A 132 -1.14 -26.75 -9.23
N ILE A 133 -1.55 -25.50 -9.32
CA ILE A 133 -0.67 -24.33 -9.27
C ILE A 133 -0.63 -23.89 -7.81
N VAL A 134 0.53 -24.02 -7.17
CA VAL A 134 0.67 -23.96 -5.72
C VAL A 134 1.68 -22.90 -5.30
N ILE A 135 1.30 -22.11 -4.30
CA ILE A 135 2.19 -21.14 -3.66
C ILE A 135 2.41 -21.54 -2.22
N ARG A 136 3.67 -21.53 -1.79
CA ARG A 136 4.11 -21.87 -0.43
C ARG A 136 5.01 -20.78 0.12
N ASN A 137 5.03 -20.69 1.44
CA ASN A 137 6.17 -20.07 2.12
C ASN A 137 7.39 -20.97 1.93
N VAL A 138 8.55 -20.40 1.60
CA VAL A 138 9.77 -21.19 1.43
C VAL A 138 10.07 -21.96 2.72
N GLY A 139 10.37 -23.25 2.58
CA GLY A 139 10.60 -24.16 3.70
C GLY A 139 9.34 -24.79 4.32
N GLN A 140 8.14 -24.43 3.85
CA GLN A 140 6.89 -25.06 4.29
C GLN A 140 6.39 -26.08 3.27
N ALA A 141 5.85 -27.21 3.74
CA ALA A 141 5.23 -28.22 2.89
C ALA A 141 3.79 -27.86 2.50
N THR A 142 3.06 -27.21 3.40
CA THR A 142 1.65 -26.84 3.20
C THR A 142 1.51 -25.63 2.28
N PRO A 143 0.73 -25.72 1.18
CA PRO A 143 0.41 -24.57 0.35
C PRO A 143 -0.33 -23.48 1.11
N ALA A 144 0.06 -22.23 0.86
CA ALA A 144 -0.71 -21.05 1.25
C ALA A 144 -1.88 -20.80 0.28
N ILE A 145 -1.69 -21.14 -1.00
CA ILE A 145 -2.71 -21.03 -2.06
C ILE A 145 -2.58 -22.22 -3.00
N VAL A 146 -3.70 -22.76 -3.44
CA VAL A 146 -3.78 -23.84 -4.44
C VAL A 146 -4.86 -23.48 -5.45
N HIS A 147 -4.49 -23.43 -6.72
CA HIS A 147 -5.44 -23.44 -7.82
C HIS A 147 -5.38 -24.79 -8.53
N THR A 148 -6.53 -25.46 -8.70
CA THR A 148 -6.62 -26.71 -9.46
C THR A 148 -7.23 -26.47 -10.82
N THR A 149 -6.52 -26.83 -11.88
CA THR A 149 -7.00 -26.71 -13.26
C THR A 149 -8.27 -27.53 -13.47
N ASN A 150 -9.32 -26.93 -14.04
CA ASN A 150 -10.63 -27.58 -14.21
C ASN A 150 -10.87 -28.16 -15.62
N ARG A 151 -9.93 -27.93 -16.54
CA ARG A 151 -9.97 -28.43 -17.91
C ARG A 151 -8.56 -28.72 -18.40
N ASP A 152 -8.49 -29.59 -19.40
CA ASP A 152 -7.25 -29.91 -20.07
C ASP A 152 -6.67 -28.67 -20.76
N ILE A 153 -5.34 -28.60 -20.84
CA ILE A 153 -4.63 -27.52 -21.54
C ILE A 153 -4.09 -28.11 -22.83
N PRO A 154 -4.64 -27.72 -24.00
CA PRO A 154 -4.17 -28.23 -25.29
C PRO A 154 -2.68 -28.01 -25.50
N ALA A 155 -2.07 -28.79 -26.40
CA ALA A 155 -0.73 -28.53 -26.89
C ALA A 155 -0.59 -27.07 -27.36
N ASN A 156 0.47 -26.38 -26.95
CA ASN A 156 0.69 -24.95 -27.24
C ASN A 156 -0.43 -24.00 -26.75
N GLY A 157 -1.33 -24.52 -25.91
CA GLY A 157 -2.51 -23.81 -25.41
C GLY A 157 -2.22 -23.03 -24.13
N THR A 158 -3.18 -22.18 -23.74
CA THR A 158 -3.07 -21.40 -22.50
C THR A 158 -4.30 -21.53 -21.62
N TYR A 159 -4.07 -21.48 -20.32
CA TYR A 159 -5.07 -21.59 -19.28
C TYR A 159 -4.99 -20.39 -18.34
N THR A 160 -6.08 -19.65 -18.23
CA THR A 160 -6.19 -18.51 -17.30
C THR A 160 -6.87 -18.97 -16.02
N PHE A 161 -6.43 -18.44 -14.89
CA PHE A 161 -6.99 -18.76 -13.59
C PHE A 161 -7.10 -17.55 -12.68
N SER A 162 -7.98 -17.67 -11.70
CA SER A 162 -8.09 -16.77 -10.56
C SER A 162 -8.53 -17.58 -9.36
N GLU A 163 -7.80 -17.45 -8.26
CA GLU A 163 -8.02 -18.16 -7.01
C GLU A 163 -8.09 -17.14 -5.88
N THR A 164 -9.05 -17.32 -4.97
CA THR A 164 -9.22 -16.44 -3.82
C THR A 164 -9.00 -17.23 -2.55
N ALA A 165 -8.05 -16.79 -1.75
CA ALA A 165 -7.78 -17.35 -0.43
C ALA A 165 -8.05 -16.30 0.66
N LEU A 166 -8.56 -16.77 1.80
CA LEU A 166 -8.91 -15.93 2.95
C LEU A 166 -7.99 -16.25 4.12
N ASN A 167 -7.68 -15.25 4.95
CA ASN A 167 -6.90 -15.41 6.19
C ASN A 167 -5.55 -16.13 5.96
N VAL A 168 -4.81 -15.70 4.94
CA VAL A 168 -3.55 -16.33 4.51
C VAL A 168 -2.36 -15.66 5.18
N ASN A 169 -1.40 -16.47 5.66
CA ASN A 169 -0.11 -15.98 6.13
C ASN A 169 0.96 -16.22 5.08
N LEU A 170 1.56 -15.14 4.59
CA LEU A 170 2.66 -15.17 3.63
C LEU A 170 3.92 -14.60 4.26
N ASN A 171 5.04 -15.30 4.12
CA ASN A 171 6.37 -14.75 4.40
C ASN A 171 6.82 -13.89 3.22
N ASP A 172 7.85 -13.06 3.41
CA ASP A 172 8.41 -12.29 2.30
C ASP A 172 8.95 -13.20 1.19
N ASN A 173 9.49 -14.37 1.54
CA ASN A 173 10.01 -15.36 0.58
C ASN A 173 9.00 -16.48 0.31
N LEU A 174 8.55 -16.57 -0.94
CA LEU A 174 7.56 -17.53 -1.42
C LEU A 174 8.16 -18.45 -2.49
N SER A 175 7.56 -19.61 -2.68
CA SER A 175 7.80 -20.48 -3.83
C SER A 175 6.51 -20.75 -4.60
N LEU A 176 6.61 -20.72 -5.92
CA LEU A 176 5.57 -21.16 -6.85
C LEU A 176 6.01 -22.48 -7.49
N ALA A 177 5.09 -23.43 -7.59
CA ALA A 177 5.30 -24.66 -8.35
C ALA A 177 4.01 -25.11 -9.04
N ILE A 178 4.14 -26.00 -10.01
CA ILE A 178 3.04 -26.73 -10.63
C ILE A 178 3.24 -28.20 -10.30
N GLU A 179 2.21 -28.82 -9.73
CA GLU A 179 2.19 -30.20 -9.25
C GLU A 179 1.11 -31.01 -9.96
N ASP A 180 1.22 -32.34 -9.85
CA ASP A 180 0.26 -33.30 -10.39
C ASP A 180 0.07 -33.17 -11.91
N ILE A 181 1.17 -32.84 -12.61
CA ILE A 181 1.20 -32.70 -14.06
C ILE A 181 1.06 -34.08 -14.69
N GLY A 182 0.10 -34.19 -15.60
CA GLY A 182 -0.14 -35.40 -16.38
C GLY A 182 -0.53 -35.10 -17.81
N SER A 183 -0.42 -36.10 -18.66
CA SER A 183 -0.80 -36.04 -20.06
C SER A 183 -1.38 -37.40 -20.49
N PRO A 184 -2.36 -37.42 -21.41
CA PRO A 184 -2.80 -38.67 -22.01
C PRO A 184 -1.79 -39.22 -23.03
N GLY A 185 -0.67 -38.54 -23.25
CA GLY A 185 0.31 -38.91 -24.26
C GLY A 185 -0.11 -38.50 -25.68
N SER A 186 0.52 -39.11 -26.68
CA SER A 186 0.24 -38.91 -28.10
C SER A 186 0.42 -40.22 -28.85
N ALA A 187 -0.59 -40.59 -29.65
CA ALA A 187 -0.48 -41.72 -30.58
C ALA A 187 0.18 -41.34 -31.92
N THR A 188 0.43 -40.05 -32.16
CA THR A 188 1.07 -39.53 -33.37
C THR A 188 2.45 -38.94 -33.07
N PRO A 189 3.35 -38.87 -34.07
CA PRO A 189 4.65 -38.27 -33.89
C PRO A 189 4.58 -36.81 -33.45
N VAL A 190 5.37 -36.44 -32.46
CA VAL A 190 5.49 -35.07 -31.95
C VAL A 190 6.95 -34.70 -31.78
N THR A 191 7.28 -33.42 -32.01
CA THR A 191 8.66 -32.91 -31.91
C THR A 191 8.83 -32.11 -30.63
N PHE A 192 9.71 -32.58 -29.75
CA PHE A 192 10.06 -31.86 -28.52
C PHE A 192 11.27 -30.96 -28.74
N ASN A 193 11.19 -29.76 -28.16
CA ASN A 193 12.31 -28.85 -28.03
C ASN A 193 12.82 -28.87 -26.56
N PRO A 194 14.06 -29.29 -26.29
CA PRO A 194 14.56 -29.57 -24.92
C PRO A 194 14.62 -28.39 -23.96
N GLY A 195 14.36 -27.17 -24.44
CA GLY A 195 14.49 -25.95 -23.67
C GLY A 195 13.20 -25.17 -23.49
N THR A 196 12.01 -25.77 -23.69
CA THR A 196 10.75 -25.01 -23.57
C THR A 196 10.06 -25.22 -22.22
N PRO A 197 10.28 -24.32 -21.23
CA PRO A 197 9.68 -24.42 -19.90
C PRO A 197 8.18 -24.08 -19.93
N LEU A 198 7.41 -24.64 -18.99
CA LEU A 198 6.08 -24.13 -18.71
C LEU A 198 6.20 -22.67 -18.26
N SER A 199 5.42 -21.79 -18.88
CA SER A 199 5.44 -20.37 -18.53
C SER A 199 4.20 -20.02 -17.73
N VAL A 200 4.39 -19.45 -16.53
CA VAL A 200 3.30 -18.88 -15.73
C VAL A 200 3.55 -17.39 -15.54
N SER A 201 2.63 -16.58 -16.05
CA SER A 201 2.53 -15.17 -15.68
C SER A 201 1.47 -15.03 -14.60
N TYR A 202 1.78 -14.38 -13.49
CA TYR A 202 0.84 -14.23 -12.38
C TYR A 202 0.90 -12.84 -11.73
N GLN A 203 -0.17 -12.51 -11.03
CA GLN A 203 -0.33 -11.30 -10.23
C GLN A 203 -1.02 -11.62 -8.90
N PHE A 204 -0.64 -10.88 -7.86
CA PHE A 204 -1.33 -10.89 -6.57
C PHE A 204 -2.11 -9.60 -6.35
N ARG A 205 -3.29 -9.73 -5.77
CA ARG A 205 -4.02 -8.63 -5.16
C ARG A 205 -4.41 -9.01 -3.75
N PHE A 206 -4.15 -8.17 -2.77
CA PHE A 206 -4.44 -8.54 -1.39
C PHE A 206 -4.94 -7.39 -0.53
N ALA A 207 -5.71 -7.76 0.49
CA ALA A 207 -6.08 -6.92 1.61
C ALA A 207 -5.27 -7.35 2.84
N ILE A 208 -4.47 -6.43 3.36
CA ILE A 208 -3.62 -6.68 4.53
C ILE A 208 -4.48 -6.66 5.79
N GLY A 209 -4.41 -7.73 6.59
CA GLY A 209 -4.95 -7.80 7.95
C GLY A 209 -3.93 -7.29 8.98
N SER A 210 -2.69 -7.78 8.89
CA SER A 210 -1.55 -7.28 9.67
C SER A 210 -0.22 -7.54 8.97
N ILE A 211 0.83 -6.84 9.38
CA ILE A 211 2.20 -7.00 8.89
C ILE A 211 3.11 -7.21 10.07
N THR A 212 3.93 -8.25 10.01
CA THR A 212 5.03 -8.46 10.95
C THR A 212 6.31 -7.93 10.32
N PHE A 213 6.91 -6.94 10.96
CA PHE A 213 8.16 -6.32 10.53
C PHE A 213 9.36 -7.02 11.15
N LEU A 214 10.48 -7.02 10.43
CA LEU A 214 11.78 -7.47 10.93
C LEU A 214 12.25 -6.61 12.11
N PRO A 215 13.03 -7.17 13.06
CA PRO A 215 13.54 -6.44 14.21
C PRO A 215 14.58 -5.37 13.81
N ASN A 216 14.74 -4.35 14.65
CA ASN A 216 15.72 -3.27 14.50
C ASN A 216 15.67 -2.55 13.14
N ARG A 217 14.46 -2.32 12.62
CA ARG A 217 14.23 -1.61 11.36
C ARG A 217 13.56 -0.28 11.62
N SER A 218 14.06 0.77 10.95
CA SER A 218 13.39 2.06 10.87
C SER A 218 12.51 2.07 9.63
N ILE A 219 11.21 2.26 9.80
CA ILE A 219 10.22 2.18 8.72
C ILE A 219 9.53 3.53 8.57
N PRO A 220 9.67 4.17 7.39
CA PRO A 220 8.99 5.43 7.10
C PRO A 220 7.55 5.18 6.64
N MET A 221 6.68 6.11 7.01
CA MET A 221 5.34 6.29 6.50
C MET A 221 5.21 7.73 6.01
N GLN A 222 4.55 7.91 4.87
CA GLN A 222 4.36 9.23 4.29
C GLN A 222 2.97 9.35 3.67
N ILE A 223 2.38 10.53 3.85
CA ILE A 223 1.22 10.96 3.08
C ILE A 223 1.40 12.42 2.67
N ASP A 224 1.15 12.68 1.39
CA ASP A 224 1.12 14.03 0.82
C ASP A 224 -0.34 14.41 0.58
N ASP A 225 -0.72 15.63 0.94
CA ASP A 225 -2.05 16.17 0.73
C ASP A 225 -1.97 17.59 0.17
N SER A 226 -3.01 18.00 -0.53
CA SER A 226 -3.17 19.38 -0.98
C SER A 226 -3.38 20.29 0.22
N PHE A 227 -2.74 21.46 0.21
CA PHE A 227 -2.85 22.43 1.28
C PHE A 227 -3.18 23.79 0.69
N ARG A 228 -4.14 24.49 1.30
CA ARG A 228 -4.47 25.87 0.93
C ARG A 228 -4.72 26.68 2.17
N PHE A 229 -3.81 27.60 2.46
CA PHE A 229 -4.00 28.55 3.53
C PHE A 229 -4.59 29.85 2.96
N ASN A 230 -5.90 30.05 3.15
CA ASN A 230 -6.67 31.09 2.47
C ASN A 230 -6.56 32.47 3.15
N PHE A 231 -5.35 33.00 3.27
CA PHE A 231 -5.06 34.33 3.83
C PHE A 231 -4.04 35.12 3.00
N GLN A 232 -4.08 34.98 1.67
CA GLN A 232 -3.14 35.69 0.78
C GLN A 232 -3.23 37.22 0.91
N ASN A 233 -4.41 37.75 1.29
CA ASN A 233 -4.64 39.18 1.46
C ASN A 233 -4.36 39.69 2.89
N ALA A 234 -3.93 38.83 3.81
CA ALA A 234 -3.55 39.25 5.15
C ALA A 234 -2.21 39.98 5.11
N GLN A 235 -2.11 41.14 5.76
CA GLN A 235 -0.85 41.87 5.93
C GLN A 235 0.13 41.01 6.70
N GLU A 236 -0.32 40.51 7.84
CA GLU A 236 0.48 39.75 8.79
C GLU A 236 -0.41 38.74 9.50
N ILE A 237 0.15 37.55 9.73
CA ILE A 237 -0.49 36.49 10.51
C ILE A 237 0.47 36.14 11.65
N THR A 238 0.03 36.32 12.88
CA THR A 238 0.82 36.00 14.09
C THR A 238 0.11 34.94 14.91
N GLY A 239 0.86 34.19 15.70
CA GLY A 239 0.30 33.20 16.62
C GLY A 239 0.92 31.83 16.48
N ASP A 240 0.15 30.81 16.83
CA ASP A 240 0.65 29.46 17.01
C ASP A 240 -0.03 28.46 16.07
N ILE A 241 0.69 27.40 15.75
CA ILE A 241 0.13 26.20 15.14
C ILE A 241 0.05 25.11 16.22
N LEU A 242 -1.13 24.53 16.37
CA LEU A 242 -1.37 23.37 17.21
C LEU A 242 -1.36 22.11 16.35
N LEU A 243 -0.47 21.20 16.71
CA LEU A 243 -0.40 19.84 16.19
C LEU A 243 -1.12 18.91 17.18
N ASN A 244 -2.35 18.55 16.85
CA ASN A 244 -3.11 17.52 17.55
C ASN A 244 -2.78 16.15 16.94
N LYS A 245 -2.53 15.18 17.81
CA LYS A 245 -2.12 13.82 17.43
C LYS A 245 -2.89 12.79 18.23
N GLU A 246 -3.37 11.77 17.53
CA GLU A 246 -3.95 10.56 18.11
C GLU A 246 -3.22 9.37 17.48
N SER A 247 -2.62 8.53 18.33
CA SER A 247 -1.90 7.33 17.90
C SER A 247 -2.58 6.08 18.41
N ASN A 248 -2.96 5.22 17.46
CA ASN A 248 -3.48 3.88 17.65
C ASN A 248 -2.41 2.85 17.22
N PHE A 249 -1.18 3.31 17.01
CA PHE A 249 -0.04 2.50 16.58
C PHE A 249 0.65 1.85 17.79
N PRO A 250 0.93 0.54 17.74
CA PRO A 250 1.52 -0.20 18.87
C PRO A 250 2.99 0.13 19.14
N LEU A 251 3.58 1.04 18.36
CA LEU A 251 4.97 1.48 18.47
C LEU A 251 5.02 3.00 18.53
N SER A 252 6.05 3.52 19.20
CA SER A 252 6.32 4.95 19.22
C SER A 252 6.73 5.43 17.82
N LEU A 253 6.28 6.63 17.48
CA LEU A 253 6.48 7.25 16.17
C LEU A 253 7.24 8.57 16.35
N GLN A 254 8.15 8.89 15.44
CA GLN A 254 8.63 10.25 15.25
C GLN A 254 7.86 10.87 14.10
N VAL A 255 7.22 12.01 14.33
CA VAL A 255 6.34 12.66 13.35
C VAL A 255 6.81 14.07 13.07
N GLN A 256 6.81 14.42 11.79
CA GLN A 256 7.06 15.76 11.31
C GLN A 256 6.07 16.10 10.21
N VAL A 257 5.50 17.30 10.26
CA VAL A 257 4.69 17.83 9.18
C VAL A 257 5.52 18.84 8.40
N LEU A 258 5.59 18.67 7.08
CA LEU A 258 6.32 19.54 6.17
C LEU A 258 5.33 20.27 5.28
N PHE A 259 5.57 21.56 5.04
CA PHE A 259 4.81 22.35 4.08
C PHE A 259 5.59 22.45 2.77
N LEU A 260 4.87 22.37 1.66
CA LEU A 260 5.44 22.28 0.32
C LEU A 260 5.01 23.48 -0.54
N THR A 261 5.87 23.91 -1.47
CA THR A 261 5.57 24.83 -2.58
C THR A 261 6.22 24.30 -3.84
N GLY A 262 5.44 23.96 -4.85
CA GLY A 262 5.96 23.31 -6.06
C GLY A 262 6.75 22.02 -5.75
N GLY A 263 6.36 21.29 -4.70
CA GLY A 263 7.04 20.08 -4.21
C GLY A 263 8.30 20.31 -3.36
N SER A 264 8.78 21.55 -3.21
CA SER A 264 9.91 21.89 -2.35
C SER A 264 9.46 22.20 -0.92
N ILE A 265 10.24 21.81 0.09
CA ILE A 265 9.91 22.08 1.50
C ILE A 265 10.13 23.56 1.80
N VAL A 266 9.10 24.23 2.31
CA VAL A 266 9.14 25.65 2.71
C VAL A 266 9.03 25.85 4.23
N GLY A 267 8.65 24.82 4.99
CA GLY A 267 8.56 24.90 6.44
C GLY A 267 8.20 23.56 7.09
N ALA A 268 8.29 23.49 8.42
CA ALA A 268 8.02 22.26 9.18
C ALA A 268 7.38 22.53 10.56
N VAL A 269 6.49 21.62 10.99
CA VAL A 269 5.84 21.62 12.31
C VAL A 269 5.84 20.21 12.92
N PRO A 270 6.48 20.02 14.08
CA PRO A 270 7.46 20.92 14.69
C PRO A 270 8.73 21.02 13.80
N PRO A 271 9.62 22.01 14.04
CA PRO A 271 10.85 22.17 13.26
C PRO A 271 11.73 20.92 13.29
N THR A 272 11.79 20.28 14.45
CA THR A 272 12.33 18.93 14.64
C THR A 272 11.17 17.95 14.85
N GLY A 273 11.30 16.71 14.36
CA GLY A 273 10.28 15.69 14.55
C GLY A 273 9.94 15.47 16.03
N ILE A 274 8.68 15.20 16.33
CA ILE A 274 8.21 14.94 17.69
C ILE A 274 7.93 13.46 17.91
N ALA A 275 8.37 12.95 19.07
CA ALA A 275 8.01 11.62 19.52
C ALA A 275 6.53 11.57 19.93
N ILE A 276 5.85 10.54 19.44
CA ILE A 276 4.50 10.16 19.82
C ILE A 276 4.61 8.78 20.45
N ALA A 277 4.12 8.64 21.68
CA ALA A 277 4.13 7.36 22.37
C ALA A 277 3.22 6.34 21.65
N ALA A 278 3.56 5.07 21.83
CA ALA A 278 2.74 3.95 21.39
C ALA A 278 1.34 4.00 22.02
N GLY A 279 0.35 3.59 21.26
CA GLY A 279 -1.04 3.41 21.69
C GLY A 279 -1.65 2.16 21.06
N THR A 280 -2.93 1.93 21.31
CA THR A 280 -3.66 0.81 20.71
C THR A 280 -5.03 1.27 20.22
N PRO A 281 -5.71 0.51 19.35
CA PRO A 281 -7.10 0.83 18.98
C PRO A 281 -8.05 0.89 20.19
N ALA A 282 -7.82 0.08 21.23
CA ALA A 282 -8.63 0.06 22.45
C ALA A 282 -8.27 1.18 23.44
N SER A 283 -7.03 1.65 23.41
CA SER A 283 -6.53 2.74 24.26
C SER A 283 -5.58 3.62 23.44
N PRO A 284 -6.12 4.55 22.64
CA PRO A 284 -5.31 5.44 21.82
C PRO A 284 -4.58 6.47 22.68
N THR A 285 -3.40 6.88 22.23
CA THR A 285 -2.62 7.93 22.88
C THR A 285 -2.88 9.27 22.22
N PHE A 286 -3.24 10.26 23.01
CA PHE A 286 -3.48 11.62 22.55
C PHE A 286 -2.30 12.52 22.92
N GLY A 287 -2.06 13.52 22.09
CA GLY A 287 -1.15 14.59 22.43
C GLY A 287 -1.43 15.85 21.63
N GLN A 288 -0.98 16.96 22.17
CA GLN A 288 -1.03 18.26 21.53
C GLN A 288 0.34 18.91 21.65
N THR A 289 0.78 19.57 20.59
CA THR A 289 2.01 20.35 20.60
C THR A 289 1.74 21.69 19.98
N ARG A 290 2.01 22.75 20.74
CA ARG A 290 1.88 24.12 20.29
C ARG A 290 3.26 24.59 19.83
N VAL A 291 3.32 25.10 18.61
CA VAL A 291 4.54 25.66 18.01
C VAL A 291 4.26 27.12 17.72
N SER A 292 5.03 28.02 18.33
CA SER A 292 4.96 29.43 17.97
C SER A 292 5.47 29.60 16.55
N ALA A 293 4.64 30.19 15.70
CA ALA A 293 4.75 29.99 14.26
C ALA A 293 4.49 31.27 13.48
N SER A 294 4.68 32.46 14.05
CA SER A 294 4.40 33.72 13.34
C SER A 294 5.14 33.83 11.99
N ASP A 295 6.45 33.53 11.94
CA ASP A 295 7.21 33.54 10.69
C ASP A 295 6.75 32.45 9.72
N LEU A 296 6.48 31.25 10.25
CA LEU A 296 6.01 30.12 9.48
C LEU A 296 4.62 30.40 8.88
N LEU A 297 3.67 30.93 9.65
CA LEU A 297 2.31 31.26 9.22
C LEU A 297 2.31 32.25 8.05
N ASN A 298 3.27 33.18 8.02
CA ASN A 298 3.45 34.06 6.87
C ASN A 298 4.06 33.33 5.66
N GLN A 299 4.98 32.38 5.86
CA GLN A 299 5.49 31.50 4.80
C GLN A 299 4.42 30.54 4.25
N LEU A 300 3.45 30.12 5.08
CA LEU A 300 2.35 29.24 4.65
C LEU A 300 1.42 29.87 3.62
N LYS A 301 1.45 31.20 3.43
CA LYS A 301 0.64 31.89 2.40
C LYS A 301 0.92 31.37 0.98
N THR A 302 2.13 30.87 0.73
CA THR A 302 2.55 30.34 -0.58
C THR A 302 2.55 28.82 -0.65
N ALA A 303 2.31 28.12 0.46
CA ALA A 303 2.32 26.66 0.49
C ALA A 303 1.11 26.09 -0.26
N ASP A 304 1.36 25.11 -1.13
CA ASP A 304 0.36 24.42 -1.96
C ASP A 304 0.14 22.95 -1.54
N GLY A 305 1.03 22.42 -0.70
CA GLY A 305 0.99 21.04 -0.24
C GLY A 305 1.43 20.88 1.20
N ILE A 306 1.04 19.76 1.78
CA ILE A 306 1.50 19.29 3.08
C ILE A 306 1.95 17.85 2.96
N ARG A 307 3.03 17.51 3.66
CA ARG A 307 3.56 16.15 3.75
C ARG A 307 3.70 15.79 5.22
N VAL A 308 3.00 14.75 5.64
CA VAL A 308 3.18 14.20 6.98
C VAL A 308 4.12 13.01 6.87
N LEU A 309 5.27 13.13 7.52
CA LEU A 309 6.24 12.06 7.68
C LEU A 309 6.11 11.47 9.07
N ALA A 310 6.03 10.15 9.15
CA ALA A 310 6.14 9.43 10.40
C ALA A 310 7.15 8.29 10.25
N VAL A 311 7.94 8.04 11.27
CA VAL A 311 8.91 6.95 11.30
C VAL A 311 8.73 6.19 12.60
N PHE A 312 8.61 4.86 12.53
CA PHE A 312 8.71 4.00 13.71
C PHE A 312 9.93 3.11 13.59
N THR A 313 10.46 2.70 14.75
CA THR A 313 11.54 1.72 14.83
C THR A 313 11.01 0.46 15.48
N THR A 314 11.22 -0.69 14.86
CA THR A 314 10.87 -1.98 15.45
C THR A 314 11.86 -2.34 16.56
N PRO A 315 11.39 -2.99 17.64
CA PRO A 315 12.25 -3.43 18.73
C PRO A 315 13.20 -4.55 18.29
N ALA A 316 14.00 -5.07 19.23
CA ALA A 316 14.90 -6.20 18.99
C ALA A 316 14.17 -7.51 18.62
N THR A 317 12.84 -7.55 18.81
CA THR A 317 11.97 -8.64 18.38
C THR A 317 11.08 -8.20 17.21
N PRO A 318 10.60 -9.14 16.38
CA PRO A 318 9.62 -8.82 15.33
C PRO A 318 8.38 -8.15 15.93
N ALA A 319 7.87 -7.12 15.26
CA ALA A 319 6.69 -6.39 15.70
C ALA A 319 5.57 -6.51 14.67
N THR A 320 4.37 -6.86 15.14
CA THR A 320 3.17 -6.97 14.29
C THR A 320 2.31 -5.73 14.43
N ILE A 321 1.97 -5.12 13.30
CA ILE A 321 1.07 -3.98 13.23
C ILE A 321 -0.16 -4.38 12.44
N ASN A 322 -1.35 -4.13 13.00
CA ASN A 322 -2.61 -4.48 12.36
C ASN A 322 -3.08 -3.36 11.41
N LYS A 323 -4.01 -3.70 10.51
CA LYS A 323 -4.61 -2.75 9.55
C LYS A 323 -5.37 -1.60 10.19
N ASN A 324 -5.77 -1.74 11.45
CA ASN A 324 -6.53 -0.74 12.20
C ASN A 324 -5.61 0.26 12.92
N SER A 325 -4.29 0.02 12.94
CA SER A 325 -3.31 0.95 13.48
C SER A 325 -3.22 2.17 12.58
N ALA A 326 -3.45 3.32 13.19
CA ALA A 326 -3.47 4.60 12.52
C ALA A 326 -2.81 5.67 13.40
N LEU A 327 -2.23 6.66 12.75
CA LEU A 327 -1.76 7.90 13.32
C LEU A 327 -2.61 8.98 12.68
N ARG A 328 -3.41 9.66 13.48
CA ARG A 328 -4.21 10.80 13.04
C ARG A 328 -3.50 12.07 13.47
N VAL A 329 -3.32 12.96 12.51
CA VAL A 329 -2.68 14.25 12.70
C VAL A 329 -3.65 15.32 12.26
N GLN A 330 -3.84 16.33 13.10
CA GLN A 330 -4.59 17.53 12.76
C GLN A 330 -3.78 18.77 13.12
N LEU A 331 -3.57 19.63 12.14
CA LEU A 331 -3.02 20.96 12.34
C LEU A 331 -4.15 21.96 12.49
N THR A 332 -4.02 22.85 13.46
CA THR A 332 -4.95 23.94 13.71
C THR A 332 -4.15 25.23 13.87
N ALA A 333 -4.52 26.30 13.16
CA ALA A 333 -4.00 27.63 13.42
C ALA A 333 -4.77 28.25 14.58
N ASP A 334 -4.06 28.77 15.58
CA ASP A 334 -4.54 29.69 16.61
C ASP A 334 -3.82 31.02 16.37
N ALA A 335 -4.36 31.79 15.43
CA ALA A 335 -3.68 32.92 14.81
C ALA A 335 -4.51 34.20 14.91
N GLN A 336 -3.83 35.34 14.96
CA GLN A 336 -4.41 36.66 14.74
C GLN A 336 -4.04 37.13 13.34
N VAL A 337 -5.03 37.62 12.60
CA VAL A 337 -4.84 38.08 11.22
C VAL A 337 -5.00 39.59 11.18
N LYS A 338 -3.94 40.30 10.80
CA LYS A 338 -4.02 41.73 10.50
C LYS A 338 -4.37 41.91 9.02
N LEU A 339 -5.50 42.56 8.75
CA LEU A 339 -5.91 42.88 7.39
C LEU A 339 -5.28 44.19 6.94
N ASN A 340 -4.98 44.29 5.64
CA ASN A 340 -4.58 45.58 5.05
C ASN A 340 -5.77 46.53 5.11
N ASN A 341 -5.54 47.77 5.57
CA ASN A 341 -6.46 48.86 5.31
C ASN A 341 -6.43 49.11 3.79
N GLN A 342 -7.54 48.83 3.11
CA GLN A 342 -7.80 49.42 1.80
C GLN A 342 -8.50 50.76 2.00
#